data_AF-A0A0M8MZL6-F1
#
_entry.id   AF-A0A0M8MZL6-F1
#
_cell.length_a   1.000
_cell.length_b   1.000
_cell.length_c   1.000
_cell.angle_alpha   90.00
_cell.angle_beta   90.00
_cell.angle_gamma   90.00
#
_symmetry.space_group_name_H-M   'P 1'
#
loop_
_entity.id
_entity.type
_entity.pdbx_description
1 polymer ?
#
loop_
_entity_poly.entity_id
_entity_poly.type
_entity_poly.pdbx_seq_one_letter_code
_entity_poly.pdbx_strand_id
1 'polypeptide(L)'
;MSEFDCLIACESEEECNRIVGAIRNSSFFSSGYRVREHKRDWVNLAFTGADAGDGSLPPVYRGLANLLLASGFEQTWSYWGSRRFQKDQKRNDE
;
A
#
# COMPACT_ATOMS: atom_id res chain seq x y z
N MET A 1 14.19 -12.66 -8.01
CA MET A 1 13.62 -11.46 -7.37
C MET A 1 12.12 -11.62 -7.37
N SER A 2 11.50 -11.49 -6.21
CA SER A 2 10.04 -11.59 -6.09
C SER A 2 9.47 -10.17 -6.20
N GLU A 3 8.39 -10.03 -6.96
CA GLU A 3 7.63 -8.79 -7.06
C GLU A 3 6.29 -8.97 -6.36
N PHE A 4 5.91 -7.97 -5.59
CA PHE A 4 4.71 -7.97 -4.77
C PHE A 4 3.85 -6.76 -5.14
N ASP A 5 2.56 -6.98 -5.43
CA ASP A 5 1.64 -5.90 -5.70
C ASP A 5 0.96 -5.43 -4.40
N CYS A 6 0.67 -4.14 -4.31
CA CYS A 6 -0.06 -3.54 -3.20
C CYS A 6 -1.09 -2.56 -3.76
N LEU A 7 -2.35 -2.96 -3.66
CA LEU A 7 -3.49 -2.18 -4.08
C LEU A 7 -3.97 -1.31 -2.91
N ILE A 8 -4.15 -0.02 -3.16
CA ILE A 8 -4.72 0.92 -2.18
C ILE A 8 -6.00 1.45 -2.79
N ALA A 9 -7.16 1.13 -2.21
CA ALA A 9 -8.45 1.67 -2.62
C ALA A 9 -8.71 2.97 -1.84
N CYS A 10 -8.75 4.08 -2.56
CA CYS A 10 -9.02 5.41 -2.03
C CYS A 10 -10.50 5.75 -2.14
N GLU A 11 -10.98 6.65 -1.29
CA GLU A 11 -12.36 7.15 -1.36
C GLU A 11 -12.52 8.26 -2.42
N SER A 12 -11.42 8.95 -2.78
CA SER A 12 -11.42 10.03 -3.77
C SER A 12 -10.07 10.20 -4.48
N GLU A 13 -10.07 11.00 -5.55
CA GLU A 13 -8.86 11.34 -6.31
C GLU A 13 -7.88 12.14 -5.46
N GLU A 14 -8.40 13.07 -4.64
CA GLU A 14 -7.62 13.87 -3.71
C GLU A 14 -6.93 12.97 -2.67
N GLU A 15 -7.61 11.94 -2.18
CA GLU A 15 -7.01 10.97 -1.29
C GLU A 15 -5.91 10.15 -1.98
N CYS A 16 -6.18 9.65 -3.18
CA CYS A 16 -5.18 8.93 -3.96
C CYS A 16 -3.94 9.79 -4.23
N ASN A 17 -4.12 11.04 -4.64
CA ASN A 17 -3.03 12.00 -4.81
C ASN A 17 -2.24 12.25 -3.51
N ARG A 18 -2.95 12.44 -2.39
CA ARG A 18 -2.35 12.64 -1.05
C ARG A 18 -1.51 11.43 -0.64
N ILE A 19 -2.03 10.22 -0.82
CA ILE A 19 -1.35 8.98 -0.45
C ILE A 19 -0.16 8.71 -1.36
N VAL A 20 -0.29 8.88 -2.68
CA VAL A 20 0.83 8.79 -3.61
C VAL A 20 1.93 9.79 -3.24
N GLY A 21 1.56 11.04 -2.90
CA GLY A 21 2.50 12.04 -2.42
C GLY A 21 3.22 11.63 -1.14
N ALA A 22 2.47 11.14 -0.14
CA ALA A 22 3.03 10.66 1.12
C ALA A 22 3.98 9.47 0.91
N ILE A 23 3.62 8.52 0.06
CA ILE A 23 4.46 7.38 -0.29
C ILE A 23 5.73 7.85 -1.00
N ARG A 24 5.63 8.70 -2.03
CA ARG A 24 6.81 9.19 -2.77
C ARG A 24 7.80 9.98 -1.92
N ASN A 25 7.30 10.67 -0.89
CA ASN A 25 8.13 11.43 0.05
C ASN A 25 8.67 10.58 1.21
N SER A 26 8.29 9.30 1.30
CA SER A 26 8.74 8.40 2.36
C SER A 26 10.12 7.82 2.05
N SER A 27 10.91 7.59 3.10
CA SER A 27 12.26 7.03 2.99
C SER A 27 12.29 5.59 2.44
N PHE A 28 11.20 4.83 2.61
CA PHE A 28 11.11 3.44 2.13
C PHE A 28 10.77 3.33 0.64
N PHE A 29 10.28 4.39 0.00
CA PHE A 29 9.88 4.33 -1.41
C PHE A 29 11.07 4.07 -2.34
N SER A 30 12.19 4.75 -2.09
CA SER A 30 13.44 4.56 -2.84
C SER A 30 14.06 3.17 -2.68
N SER A 31 13.57 2.34 -1.74
CA SER A 31 14.14 1.04 -1.40
C SER A 31 13.45 -0.15 -2.08
N GLY A 32 12.59 0.08 -3.07
CA GLY A 32 12.02 -0.99 -3.88
C GLY A 32 10.56 -0.79 -4.31
N TYR A 33 9.94 0.35 -4.01
CA TYR A 33 8.58 0.63 -4.44
C TYR A 33 8.54 1.42 -5.74
N ARG A 34 7.55 1.10 -6.58
CA ARG A 34 7.15 1.92 -7.73
C ARG A 34 5.64 1.96 -7.85
N VAL A 35 5.11 3.11 -8.23
CA VAL A 35 3.70 3.22 -8.62
C VAL A 35 3.56 2.61 -10.01
N ARG A 36 2.77 1.54 -10.12
CA ARG A 36 2.45 0.88 -11.39
C ARG A 36 1.29 1.54 -12.09
N GLU A 37 0.22 1.79 -11.36
CA GLU A 37 -1.03 2.36 -11.88
C GLU A 37 -1.62 3.30 -10.84
N HIS A 38 -2.24 4.37 -11.32
CA HIS A 38 -2.88 5.37 -10.49
C HIS A 38 -4.16 5.82 -11.18
N LYS A 39 -5.29 5.61 -10.51
CA LYS A 39 -6.62 6.06 -10.93
C LYS A 39 -7.26 6.90 -9.85
N ARG A 40 -8.44 7.43 -10.19
CA ARG A 40 -9.26 8.27 -9.32
C ARG A 40 -9.55 7.64 -7.96
N ASP A 41 -9.74 6.33 -7.93
CA ASP A 41 -10.27 5.58 -6.78
C ASP A 41 -9.26 4.55 -6.23
N TRP A 42 -8.09 4.40 -6.85
CA TRP A 42 -7.09 3.46 -6.36
C TRP A 42 -5.66 3.69 -6.89
N VAL A 43 -4.70 3.09 -6.19
CA VAL A 43 -3.27 3.08 -6.52
C VAL A 43 -2.75 1.64 -6.52
N ASN A 44 -2.00 1.26 -7.55
CA ASN A 44 -1.20 0.04 -7.57
C ASN A 44 0.27 0.36 -7.30
N LEU A 45 0.85 -0.27 -6.28
CA LEU A 45 2.27 -0.24 -6.02
C LEU A 45 2.87 -1.61 -6.29
N ALA A 46 3.99 -1.66 -7.00
CA ALA A 46 4.84 -2.85 -7.02
C ALA A 46 6.01 -2.65 -6.07
N PHE A 47 6.25 -3.63 -5.22
CA PHE A 47 7.46 -3.77 -4.43
C PHE A 47 8.37 -4.81 -5.07
N THR A 48 9.62 -4.46 -5.34
CA THR A 48 10.66 -5.38 -5.78
C THR A 48 11.69 -5.53 -4.66
N GLY A 49 11.82 -6.74 -4.12
CA GLY A 49 12.77 -7.01 -3.04
C GLY A 49 13.07 -8.50 -2.89
N ALA A 50 14.09 -8.80 -2.08
CA ALA A 50 14.35 -10.17 -1.66
C ALA A 50 13.25 -10.61 -0.70
N ASP A 51 12.59 -11.72 -1.02
CA ASP A 51 11.71 -12.42 -0.09
C ASP A 51 12.56 -12.97 1.07
N ALA A 52 12.07 -12.86 2.30
CA ALA A 52 12.72 -13.43 3.47
C ALA A 52 12.65 -14.98 3.45
N GLY A 53 11.86 -15.57 2.54
CA GLY A 53 11.81 -17.01 2.29
C GLY A 53 11.01 -17.80 3.33
N ASP A 54 10.50 -17.12 4.35
CA ASP A 54 9.68 -17.64 5.46
C ASP A 54 8.23 -17.14 5.39
N GLY A 55 7.86 -16.45 4.31
CA GLY A 55 6.55 -15.79 4.17
C GLY A 55 6.44 -14.48 4.96
N SER A 56 7.51 -14.04 5.64
CA SER A 56 7.56 -12.75 6.32
C SER A 56 7.77 -11.62 5.33
N LEU A 57 7.06 -10.52 5.56
CA LEU A 57 7.24 -9.30 4.77
C LEU A 57 8.59 -8.64 5.08
N PRO A 58 9.31 -8.14 4.05
CA PRO A 58 10.52 -7.37 4.26
C PRO A 58 10.31 -6.13 5.14
N PRO A 59 11.31 -5.69 5.92
CA PRO A 59 11.19 -4.50 6.78
C PRO A 59 10.73 -3.23 6.04
N VAL A 60 11.15 -3.08 4.77
CA VAL A 60 10.74 -1.98 3.89
C VAL A 60 9.22 -1.92 3.72
N TYR A 61 8.57 -3.09 3.71
CA TYR A 61 7.11 -3.19 3.64
C TYR A 61 6.41 -2.69 4.90
N ARG A 62 7.02 -2.88 6.07
CA ARG A 62 6.45 -2.37 7.34
C ARG A 62 6.31 -0.85 7.31
N GLY A 63 7.21 -0.14 6.62
CA GLY A 63 7.12 1.31 6.42
C GLY A 63 5.85 1.71 5.67
N LEU A 64 5.57 1.05 4.53
CA LEU A 64 4.35 1.28 3.76
C LEU A 64 3.09 0.95 4.57
N ALA A 65 3.06 -0.23 5.19
CA ALA A 65 1.92 -0.66 6.00
C ALA A 65 1.63 0.32 7.14
N ASN A 66 2.65 0.76 7.87
CA ASN A 66 2.50 1.73 8.95
C ASN A 66 1.98 3.09 8.45
N LEU A 67 2.46 3.56 7.30
CA LEU A 67 1.97 4.80 6.68
C LEU A 67 0.48 4.71 6.32
N LEU A 68 0.07 3.59 5.73
CA LEU A 68 -1.32 3.36 5.32
C LEU A 68 -2.24 3.20 6.52
N LEU A 69 -1.83 2.42 7.53
CA LEU A 69 -2.55 2.27 8.80
C LEU A 69 -2.70 3.63 9.52
N ALA A 70 -1.65 4.43 9.59
CA ALA A 70 -1.70 5.78 10.16
C ALA A 70 -2.59 6.74 9.34
N SER A 71 -2.77 6.46 8.04
CA SER A 71 -3.67 7.19 7.15
C SER A 71 -5.13 6.71 7.20
N GLY A 72 -5.43 5.75 8.10
CA GLY A 72 -6.77 5.20 8.31
C GLY A 72 -7.14 4.05 7.37
N PHE A 73 -6.21 3.55 6.56
CA PHE A 73 -6.45 2.38 5.72
C PHE A 73 -6.27 1.12 6.54
N GLU A 74 -7.11 0.13 6.28
CA GLU A 74 -7.00 -1.19 6.88
C GLU A 74 -6.55 -2.19 5.82
N GLN A 75 -5.73 -3.15 6.24
CA GLN A 75 -5.36 -4.24 5.36
C GLN A 75 -6.50 -5.26 5.34
N THR A 76 -7.16 -5.41 4.21
CA THR A 76 -8.30 -6.32 4.12
C THR A 76 -7.91 -7.68 3.58
N TRP A 77 -7.14 -7.74 2.48
CA TRP A 77 -6.78 -8.99 1.81
C TRP A 77 -5.26 -9.10 1.64
N SER A 78 -4.75 -10.33 1.79
CA SER A 78 -3.36 -10.69 1.53
C SER A 78 -3.33 -12.10 0.92
N TYR A 79 -3.08 -12.20 -0.38
CA TYR A 79 -2.77 -13.48 -1.02
C TYR A 79 -1.32 -13.42 -1.50
N TRP A 80 -0.53 -14.47 -1.24
CA TRP A 80 0.85 -14.68 -1.69
C TRP A 80 1.32 -13.73 -2.83
N GLY A 81 1.89 -12.58 -2.47
CA GLY A 81 2.33 -11.57 -3.46
C GLY A 81 1.57 -10.25 -3.43
N SER A 82 0.26 -10.27 -3.23
CA SER A 82 -0.62 -9.12 -3.40
C SER A 82 -1.35 -8.73 -2.11
N ARG A 83 -1.20 -7.48 -1.67
CA ARG A 83 -1.92 -6.91 -0.51
C ARG A 83 -2.90 -5.84 -0.93
N ARG A 84 -4.00 -5.73 -0.21
CA ARG A 84 -5.00 -4.68 -0.40
C ARG A 84 -5.20 -3.89 0.87
N PHE A 85 -5.10 -2.57 0.76
CA PHE A 85 -5.47 -1.60 1.77
C PHE A 85 -6.70 -0.83 1.31
N GLN A 86 -7.66 -0.68 2.19
CA GLN A 86 -8.85 0.12 1.95
C GLN A 86 -9.34 0.68 3.27
N LYS A 87 -9.98 1.84 3.25
CA LYS A 87 -10.73 2.30 4.41
C LYS A 87 -12.02 1.49 4.51
N ASP A 88 -12.39 1.09 5.72
CA ASP A 88 -13.68 0.45 5.91
C ASP A 88 -14.77 1.51 5.62
N GLN A 89 -15.63 1.24 4.64
CA GLN A 89 -16.76 2.11 4.31
C GLN A 89 -17.88 2.06 5.37
N LYS A 90 -17.66 1.35 6.49
CA LYS A 90 -18.62 1.24 7.59
C LYS A 90 -18.06 1.72 8.92
N ARG A 91 -18.37 2.98 9.25
CA ARG A 91 -18.81 3.43 10.58
C ARG A 91 -19.42 4.84 10.45
N ASN A 92 -20.60 4.89 9.84
CA ASN A 92 -21.53 6.02 9.94
C ASN A 92 -22.96 5.46 10.04
N ASP A 93 -23.16 4.57 11.01
CA ASP A 93 -24.48 4.15 11.49
C ASP A 93 -24.40 4.10 13.03
N GLU A 94 -24.16 5.25 13.67
CA GLU A 94 -24.55 5.53 15.07
C GLU A 94 -24.98 7.00 15.20
#